data_AF-A0A3D8GKV2-F1
#
_entry.id   AF-A0A3D8GKV2-F1
#
_cell.length_a   1.000
_cell.length_b   1.000
_cell.length_c   1.000
_cell.angle_alpha   90.00
_cell.angle_beta   90.00
_cell.angle_gamma   90.00
#
_symmetry.space_group_name_H-M   'P 1'
#
loop_
_entity.id
_entity.type
_entity.pdbx_description
1 polymer ?
#
loop_
_entity_poly.entity_id
_entity_poly.type
_entity_poly.pdbx_seq_one_letter_code
_entity_poly.pdbx_strand_id
1 'polypeptide(L)'
;MRNEKGYTLILVLIIITITMIFALSLSGLTLSTRAQLNKTDKINKATDLAEMGVTFYQGILTKHIAAANAEAAKEQSLFDTKFYNMLLGKLNVSLPAVEVDSSNNTFKINFKSMDKQSNSLIVTFESVGQSDTEISKVTGHFTIQKNATTNKEGQPKPSSSYYSKVETNPVNHDTSKTYKAKTLTYPSSTYFNKPVIIEGSRNLTVNGDTYFTNLSLQGAASITIVGDAIFENDIALTGNAYSICVYGNSYKLDSTKTKLIAYPLPNNSCAKPANNEWIFDPNSGTKVKY
;
A
#
# COMPACT_ATOMS: atom_id res chain seq x y z
N MET A 1 39.80 66.28 43.80
CA MET A 1 39.11 64.98 44.01
C MET A 1 38.03 64.86 42.94
N ARG A 2 38.22 63.95 41.98
CA ARG A 2 37.29 63.74 40.87
C ARG A 2 35.98 63.13 41.39
N ASN A 3 34.86 63.60 40.85
CA ASN A 3 33.51 63.20 41.22
C ASN A 3 33.14 61.83 40.63
N GLU A 4 33.87 60.77 41.00
CA GLU A 4 33.73 59.44 40.37
C GLU A 4 32.52 58.64 40.90
N LYS A 5 31.93 59.05 42.02
CA LYS A 5 30.76 58.38 42.62
C LYS A 5 29.50 58.46 41.76
N GLY A 6 29.33 59.52 40.97
CA GLY A 6 28.20 59.67 40.05
C GLY A 6 28.31 58.79 38.80
N TYR A 7 29.54 58.56 38.32
CA TYR A 7 29.79 57.77 37.12
C TYR A 7 29.48 56.28 37.34
N THR A 8 29.84 55.74 38.52
CA THR A 8 29.51 54.37 38.92
C THR A 8 27.99 54.15 38.97
N LEU A 9 27.23 55.12 39.48
CA LEU A 9 25.76 55.02 39.55
C LEU A 9 25.13 54.94 38.15
N ILE A 10 25.58 55.81 37.23
CA ILE A 10 25.12 55.82 35.84
C ILE A 10 25.47 54.50 35.14
N LEU A 11 26.67 53.99 35.36
CA LEU A 11 27.13 52.75 34.76
C LEU A 11 26.31 51.54 35.24
N VAL A 12 26.01 51.46 36.54
CA VAL A 12 25.13 50.41 37.10
C VAL A 12 23.72 50.49 36.51
N LEU A 13 23.18 51.70 36.36
CA LEU A 13 21.84 51.90 35.79
C LEU A 13 21.78 51.50 34.31
N ILE A 14 22.85 51.77 33.54
CA ILE A 14 23.00 51.32 32.16
C ILE A 14 23.11 49.78 32.09
N ILE A 15 23.89 49.16 32.98
CA ILE A 15 24.01 47.70 33.01
C ILE A 15 22.66 47.04 33.31
N ILE A 16 21.90 47.56 34.30
CA ILE A 16 20.59 47.00 34.66
C ILE A 16 19.59 47.14 33.50
N THR A 17 19.56 48.30 32.85
CA THR A 17 18.66 48.54 31.71
C THR A 17 19.00 47.66 30.51
N ILE A 18 20.28 47.53 30.16
CA ILE A 18 20.72 46.61 29.09
C ILE A 18 20.36 45.16 29.45
N THR A 19 20.60 44.75 30.69
CA THR A 19 20.28 43.38 31.15
C THR A 19 18.78 43.10 31.08
N MET A 20 17.92 44.06 31.43
CA MET A 20 16.46 43.93 31.29
C MET A 20 16.02 43.81 29.82
N ILE A 21 16.59 44.62 28.92
CA ILE A 21 16.27 44.54 27.48
C ILE A 21 16.65 43.16 26.93
N PHE A 22 17.82 42.63 27.29
CA PHE A 22 18.25 41.28 26.91
C PHE A 22 17.37 40.18 27.51
N ALA A 23 16.96 40.30 28.77
CA ALA A 23 16.08 39.32 29.42
C ALA A 23 14.70 39.27 28.73
N LEU A 24 14.14 40.43 28.39
CA LEU A 24 12.85 40.52 27.67
C LEU A 24 12.96 39.98 26.25
N SER A 25 14.04 40.30 25.52
CA SER A 25 14.24 39.79 24.15
C SER A 25 14.39 38.26 24.12
N LEU A 26 15.14 37.69 25.06
CA LEU A 26 15.29 36.24 25.19
C LEU A 26 13.96 35.56 25.54
N SER A 27 13.17 36.18 26.43
CA SER A 27 11.84 35.69 26.80
C SER A 27 10.88 35.67 25.60
N GLY A 28 10.90 36.72 24.77
CA GLY A 28 10.10 36.78 23.53
C GLY A 28 10.47 35.69 22.52
N LEU A 29 11.77 35.42 22.35
CA LEU A 29 12.26 34.35 21.48
C LEU A 29 11.82 32.97 21.97
N THR A 30 11.97 32.67 23.27
CA THR A 30 11.59 31.36 23.82
C THR A 30 10.09 31.06 23.70
N LEU A 31 9.22 32.06 23.91
CA LEU A 31 7.78 31.91 23.73
C LEU A 31 7.41 31.67 22.26
N SER A 32 8.03 32.42 21.34
CA SER A 32 7.83 32.25 19.89
C SER A 32 8.26 30.85 19.42
N THR A 33 9.42 30.37 19.87
CA THR A 33 9.89 29.02 19.54
C THR A 33 8.94 27.96 20.06
N ARG A 34 8.43 28.07 21.30
CA ARG A 34 7.44 27.12 21.84
C ARG A 34 6.15 27.11 21.04
N ALA A 35 5.63 28.27 20.65
CA ALA A 35 4.43 28.36 19.84
C ALA A 35 4.62 27.71 18.45
N GLN A 36 5.79 27.91 17.83
CA GLN A 36 6.12 27.30 16.53
C GLN A 36 6.32 25.79 16.63
N LEU A 37 6.94 25.29 17.70
CA LEU A 37 7.07 23.85 17.96
C LEU A 37 5.69 23.21 18.15
N ASN A 38 4.85 23.78 19.01
CA ASN A 38 3.48 23.29 19.23
C ASN A 38 2.65 23.29 17.94
N LYS A 39 2.80 24.31 17.08
CA LYS A 39 2.12 24.36 15.80
C LYS A 39 2.63 23.28 14.84
N THR A 40 3.95 23.12 14.74
CA THR A 40 4.58 22.07 13.93
C THR A 40 4.11 20.68 14.37
N ASP A 41 4.07 20.42 15.67
CA ASP A 41 3.60 19.13 16.22
C ASP A 41 2.13 18.86 15.86
N LYS A 42 1.27 19.88 15.93
CA LYS A 42 -0.14 19.76 15.54
C LYS A 42 -0.32 19.54 14.05
N ILE A 43 0.48 20.19 13.20
CA ILE A 43 0.46 19.96 11.74
C ILE A 43 0.92 18.55 11.41
N ASN A 44 1.98 18.07 12.06
CA ASN A 44 2.47 16.71 11.89
C ASN A 44 1.38 15.71 12.32
N LYS A 45 0.77 15.91 13.50
CA LYS A 45 -0.33 15.07 13.97
C LYS A 45 -1.54 15.08 13.03
N ALA A 46 -1.93 16.25 12.51
CA ALA A 46 -3.01 16.35 11.53
C ALA A 46 -2.68 15.58 10.24
N THR A 47 -1.41 15.57 9.82
CA THR A 47 -0.95 14.80 8.66
C THR A 47 -1.01 13.29 8.94
N ASP A 48 -0.52 12.85 10.10
CA ASP A 48 -0.59 11.45 10.52
C ASP A 48 -2.06 10.96 10.59
N LEU A 49 -2.98 11.80 11.07
CA LEU A 49 -4.42 11.53 11.07
C LEU A 49 -4.99 11.40 9.65
N ALA A 50 -4.57 12.27 8.73
CA ALA A 50 -4.99 12.16 7.33
C ALA A 50 -4.48 10.86 6.70
N GLU A 51 -3.25 10.43 6.99
CA GLU A 51 -2.68 9.16 6.55
C GLU A 51 -3.41 7.94 7.16
N MET A 52 -3.74 7.99 8.45
CA MET A 52 -4.58 6.97 9.10
C MET A 52 -5.94 6.82 8.39
N GLY A 53 -6.53 7.94 7.98
CA GLY A 53 -7.77 7.95 7.20
C GLY A 53 -7.63 7.21 5.85
N VAL A 54 -6.48 7.30 5.18
CA VAL A 54 -6.20 6.54 3.95
C VAL A 54 -6.26 5.03 4.23
N THR A 55 -5.54 4.56 5.26
CA THR A 55 -5.54 3.15 5.64
C THR A 55 -6.92 2.66 6.08
N PHE A 56 -7.67 3.49 6.81
CA PHE A 56 -9.04 3.19 7.20
C PHE A 56 -9.96 3.04 5.99
N TYR A 57 -9.90 3.98 5.04
CA TYR A 57 -10.74 3.95 3.85
C TYR A 57 -10.39 2.79 2.93
N GLN A 58 -9.12 2.39 2.88
CA GLN A 58 -8.67 1.19 2.19
C GLN A 58 -9.40 -0.06 2.72
N GLY A 59 -9.49 -0.22 4.05
CA GLY A 59 -10.20 -1.35 4.66
C GLY A 59 -11.71 -1.34 4.37
N ILE A 60 -12.33 -0.15 4.35
CA ILE A 60 -13.73 0.00 3.93
C ILE A 60 -13.90 -0.40 2.46
N LEU A 61 -13.02 0.09 1.58
CA LEU A 61 -13.06 -0.20 0.16
C LEU A 61 -13.01 -1.70 -0.11
N THR A 62 -12.07 -2.42 0.50
CA THR A 62 -11.95 -3.88 0.35
C THR A 62 -13.26 -4.60 0.73
N LYS A 63 -13.90 -4.20 1.83
CA LYS A 63 -15.20 -4.76 2.25
C LYS A 63 -16.30 -4.45 1.23
N HIS A 64 -16.33 -3.23 0.70
CA HIS A 64 -17.33 -2.82 -0.29
C HIS A 64 -17.16 -3.50 -1.63
N ILE A 65 -15.92 -3.74 -2.08
CA ILE A 65 -15.62 -4.50 -3.29
C ILE A 65 -16.11 -5.94 -3.15
N ALA A 66 -15.80 -6.61 -2.03
CA ALA A 66 -16.25 -7.99 -1.79
C ALA A 66 -17.80 -8.08 -1.82
N ALA A 67 -18.48 -7.13 -1.17
CA ALA A 67 -19.94 -7.07 -1.18
C ALA A 67 -20.50 -6.78 -2.59
N ALA A 68 -19.87 -5.89 -3.35
CA ALA A 68 -20.29 -5.55 -4.71
C ALA A 68 -20.08 -6.72 -5.69
N ASN A 69 -18.96 -7.45 -5.58
CA ASN A 69 -18.72 -8.66 -6.35
C ASN A 69 -19.78 -9.73 -6.05
N ALA A 70 -20.07 -9.99 -4.77
CA ALA A 70 -21.06 -10.99 -4.37
C ALA A 70 -22.47 -10.68 -4.91
N GLU A 71 -22.84 -9.40 -4.98
CA GLU A 71 -24.14 -8.98 -5.51
C GLU A 71 -24.19 -8.95 -7.05
N ALA A 72 -23.08 -8.58 -7.68
CA ALA A 72 -22.93 -8.62 -9.14
C ALA A 72 -22.93 -10.05 -9.67
N ALA A 73 -22.36 -11.00 -8.93
CA ALA A 73 -22.31 -12.42 -9.29
C ALA A 73 -23.70 -13.06 -9.47
N LYS A 74 -24.75 -12.48 -8.88
CA LYS A 74 -26.14 -12.93 -9.06
C LYS A 74 -26.69 -12.67 -10.47
N GLU A 75 -26.10 -11.75 -11.23
CA GLU A 75 -26.55 -11.33 -12.55
C GLU A 75 -25.38 -11.24 -13.53
N GLN A 76 -24.93 -12.40 -14.00
CA GLN A 76 -23.70 -12.54 -14.78
C GLN A 76 -23.65 -11.70 -16.07
N SER A 77 -24.79 -11.47 -16.73
CA SER A 77 -24.87 -10.66 -17.96
C SER A 77 -24.68 -9.16 -17.74
N LEU A 78 -24.86 -8.66 -16.52
CA LEU A 78 -24.76 -7.25 -16.15
C LEU A 78 -23.69 -7.00 -15.08
N PHE A 79 -22.79 -7.95 -14.87
CA PHE A 79 -21.84 -7.97 -13.76
C PHE A 79 -21.11 -6.63 -13.58
N ASP A 80 -20.47 -6.11 -14.62
CA ASP A 80 -19.68 -4.87 -14.52
C ASP A 80 -20.53 -3.64 -14.18
N THR A 81 -21.72 -3.53 -14.77
CA THR A 81 -22.64 -2.42 -14.53
C THR A 81 -23.18 -2.49 -13.11
N LYS A 82 -23.57 -3.68 -12.65
CA LYS A 82 -24.09 -3.90 -11.29
C LYS A 82 -23.01 -3.69 -10.24
N PHE A 83 -21.79 -4.20 -10.48
CA PHE A 83 -20.63 -3.96 -9.63
C PHE A 83 -20.35 -2.46 -9.48
N TYR A 84 -20.23 -1.75 -10.61
CA TYR A 84 -19.93 -0.32 -10.61
C TYR A 84 -20.99 0.48 -9.83
N ASN A 85 -22.27 0.26 -10.12
CA ASN A 85 -23.35 0.98 -9.45
C ASN A 85 -23.43 0.68 -7.95
N MET A 86 -23.23 -0.58 -7.57
CA MET A 86 -23.24 -1.00 -6.16
C MET A 86 -22.07 -0.39 -5.39
N LEU A 87 -20.87 -0.43 -5.98
CA LEU A 87 -19.69 0.16 -5.37
C LEU A 87 -19.83 1.68 -5.27
N LEU A 88 -20.30 2.36 -6.33
CA LEU A 88 -20.54 3.80 -6.32
C LEU A 88 -21.53 4.19 -5.22
N GLY A 89 -22.63 3.45 -5.10
CA GLY A 89 -23.65 3.68 -4.08
C GLY A 89 -23.11 3.52 -2.65
N LYS A 90 -22.17 2.58 -2.43
CA LYS A 90 -21.52 2.39 -1.12
C LYS A 90 -20.46 3.45 -0.81
N LEU A 91 -19.72 3.90 -1.82
CA LEU A 91 -18.66 4.91 -1.64
C LEU A 91 -19.20 6.34 -1.56
N ASN A 92 -20.30 6.63 -2.25
CA ASN A 92 -20.96 7.95 -2.25
C ASN A 92 -21.86 8.15 -1.02
N VAL A 93 -21.43 7.66 0.14
CA VAL A 93 -22.07 7.90 1.44
C VAL A 93 -21.13 8.77 2.25
N SER A 94 -21.66 9.83 2.85
CA SER A 94 -20.87 10.66 3.75
C SER A 94 -20.47 9.85 4.98
N LEU A 95 -19.16 9.63 5.13
CA LEU A 95 -18.62 9.01 6.33
C LEU A 95 -18.50 10.05 7.45
N PRO A 96 -18.90 9.72 8.69
CA PRO A 96 -18.68 10.60 9.82
C PRO A 96 -17.18 10.78 10.08
N ALA A 97 -16.83 11.86 10.76
CA ALA A 97 -15.47 12.02 11.29
C ALA A 97 -15.24 10.94 12.35
N VAL A 98 -14.03 10.37 12.36
CA VAL A 98 -13.60 9.35 13.33
C VAL A 98 -12.70 10.01 14.34
N GLU A 99 -13.07 9.96 15.62
CA GLU A 99 -12.22 10.37 16.74
C GLU A 99 -11.19 9.29 17.04
N VAL A 100 -9.92 9.70 17.10
CA VAL A 100 -8.79 8.80 17.39
C VAL A 100 -8.39 8.87 18.87
N ASP A 101 -8.65 10.01 19.52
CA ASP A 101 -8.43 10.20 20.95
C ASP A 101 -9.42 11.23 21.54
N SER A 102 -9.37 11.40 22.87
CA SER A 102 -10.20 12.35 23.62
C SER A 102 -9.84 13.83 23.42
N SER A 103 -8.83 14.13 22.61
CA SER A 103 -8.28 15.48 22.41
C SER A 103 -8.71 16.09 21.07
N ASN A 104 -9.95 15.79 20.64
CA ASN A 104 -10.55 16.30 19.40
C ASN A 104 -9.70 16.02 18.14
N ASN A 105 -8.93 14.93 18.16
CA ASN A 105 -8.14 14.49 17.02
C ASN A 105 -9.00 13.59 16.15
N THR A 106 -9.27 14.05 14.94
CA THR A 106 -10.18 13.35 14.04
C THR A 106 -9.59 13.19 12.67
N PHE A 107 -10.10 12.21 11.93
CA PHE A 107 -9.98 12.21 10.48
C PHE A 107 -11.34 12.04 9.84
N LYS A 108 -11.49 12.58 8.63
CA LYS A 108 -12.71 12.46 7.82
C LYS A 108 -12.36 12.11 6.38
N ILE A 109 -13.13 11.19 5.81
CA ILE A 109 -12.99 10.80 4.41
C ILE A 109 -14.10 11.43 3.58
N ASN A 110 -13.70 12.11 2.53
CA ASN A 110 -14.58 12.67 1.52
C ASN A 110 -14.35 11.95 0.19
N PHE A 111 -15.31 11.13 -0.23
CA PHE A 111 -15.34 10.59 -1.60
C PHE A 111 -15.43 11.74 -2.61
N LYS A 112 -14.68 11.67 -3.71
CA LYS A 112 -14.68 12.69 -4.77
C LYS A 112 -15.24 12.14 -6.09
N SER A 113 -14.67 11.06 -6.60
CA SER A 113 -15.08 10.46 -7.88
C SER A 113 -14.75 8.98 -7.95
N MET A 114 -15.40 8.29 -8.89
CA MET A 114 -15.01 6.96 -9.34
C MET A 114 -15.07 6.89 -10.86
N ASP A 115 -13.89 6.91 -11.46
CA ASP A 115 -13.72 7.00 -12.91
C ASP A 115 -13.53 5.61 -13.51
N LYS A 116 -14.38 5.26 -14.47
CA LYS A 116 -14.31 3.98 -15.17
C LYS A 116 -13.35 4.06 -16.35
N GLN A 117 -12.42 3.13 -16.41
CA GLN A 117 -11.56 2.84 -17.55
C GLN A 117 -11.87 1.43 -18.07
N SER A 118 -11.26 1.03 -19.19
CA SER A 118 -11.59 -0.24 -19.87
C SER A 118 -11.52 -1.46 -18.96
N ASN A 119 -10.49 -1.57 -18.11
CA ASN A 119 -10.27 -2.69 -17.18
C ASN A 119 -9.90 -2.23 -15.75
N SER A 120 -10.13 -0.96 -15.43
CA SER A 120 -9.80 -0.39 -14.13
C SER A 120 -10.86 0.62 -13.68
N LEU A 121 -11.04 0.73 -12.37
CA LEU A 121 -11.78 1.83 -11.74
C LEU A 121 -10.79 2.60 -10.88
N ILE A 122 -10.81 3.91 -10.99
CA ILE A 122 -10.01 4.80 -10.14
C ILE A 122 -10.95 5.50 -9.19
N VAL A 123 -10.86 5.17 -7.90
CA VAL A 123 -11.58 5.85 -6.83
C VAL A 123 -10.70 6.98 -6.31
N THR A 124 -11.19 8.21 -6.40
CA THR A 124 -10.52 9.40 -5.86
C THR A 124 -11.23 9.87 -4.59
N PHE A 125 -10.45 10.13 -3.55
CA PHE A 125 -10.96 10.60 -2.26
C PHE A 125 -9.99 11.60 -1.62
N GLU A 126 -10.48 12.31 -0.61
CA GLU A 126 -9.70 13.21 0.22
C GLU A 126 -9.84 12.78 1.68
N SER A 127 -8.71 12.53 2.33
CA SER A 127 -8.63 12.32 3.77
C SER A 127 -8.22 13.62 4.43
N VAL A 128 -9.01 14.06 5.42
CA VAL A 128 -8.78 15.30 6.16
C VAL A 128 -8.50 14.93 7.61
N GLY A 129 -7.28 15.12 8.06
CA GLY A 129 -6.90 14.96 9.46
C GLY A 129 -6.94 16.31 10.18
N GLN A 130 -7.41 16.32 11.43
CA GLN A 130 -7.54 17.51 12.24
C GLN A 130 -6.98 17.27 13.64
N SER A 131 -6.09 18.16 14.08
CA SER A 131 -5.56 18.23 15.43
C SER A 131 -5.77 19.65 15.98
N ASP A 132 -6.69 19.79 16.94
CA ASP A 132 -7.20 21.08 17.41
C ASP A 132 -7.75 21.96 16.26
N THR A 133 -7.03 23.02 15.89
CA THR A 133 -7.34 23.97 14.82
C THR A 133 -6.55 23.71 13.54
N GLU A 134 -5.52 22.86 13.60
CA GLU A 134 -4.69 22.56 12.44
C GLU A 134 -5.33 21.42 11.64
N ILE A 135 -5.36 21.59 10.32
CA ILE A 135 -5.98 20.66 9.39
C ILE A 135 -4.94 20.30 8.32
N SER A 136 -4.82 19.01 8.05
CA SER A 136 -4.03 18.49 6.93
C SER A 136 -4.93 17.70 5.99
N LYS A 137 -4.66 17.78 4.69
CA LYS A 137 -5.45 17.12 3.65
C LYS A 137 -4.55 16.28 2.79
N VAL A 138 -5.02 15.08 2.49
CA VAL A 138 -4.31 14.10 1.68
C VAL A 138 -5.26 13.59 0.61
N THR A 139 -4.88 13.72 -0.66
CA THR A 139 -5.68 13.17 -1.76
C THR A 139 -5.19 11.78 -2.10
N GLY A 140 -6.09 10.81 -2.05
CA GLY A 140 -5.80 9.41 -2.34
C GLY A 140 -6.48 8.94 -3.62
N HIS A 141 -5.82 8.00 -4.30
CA HIS A 141 -6.35 7.28 -5.45
C HIS A 141 -6.23 5.78 -5.19
N PHE A 142 -7.35 5.07 -5.29
CA PHE A 142 -7.39 3.61 -5.27
C PHE A 142 -7.68 3.09 -6.68
N THR A 143 -6.81 2.21 -7.18
CA THR A 143 -6.99 1.54 -8.47
C THR A 143 -7.54 0.14 -8.25
N ILE A 144 -8.76 -0.10 -8.70
CA ILE A 144 -9.42 -1.41 -8.71
C ILE A 144 -9.27 -1.95 -10.12
N GLN A 145 -8.78 -3.17 -10.26
CA GLN A 145 -8.58 -3.79 -11.56
C GLN A 145 -9.64 -4.87 -11.78
N LYS A 146 -10.17 -4.94 -12.99
CA LYS A 146 -10.97 -6.09 -13.38
C LYS A 146 -10.05 -7.28 -13.50
N ASN A 147 -10.40 -8.40 -12.85
CA ASN A 147 -9.71 -9.66 -13.04
C ASN A 147 -9.90 -10.08 -14.50
N ALA A 148 -8.93 -9.72 -15.33
CA ALA A 148 -8.90 -10.06 -16.74
C ALA A 148 -8.42 -11.50 -16.90
N THR A 149 -9.17 -12.45 -16.34
CA THR A 149 -8.95 -13.85 -16.61
C THR A 149 -9.75 -14.23 -17.85
N THR A 150 -9.31 -13.73 -19.01
CA THR A 150 -9.48 -14.55 -20.22
C THR A 150 -8.80 -15.87 -19.88
N ASN A 151 -9.56 -16.97 -19.93
CA ASN A 151 -8.95 -18.28 -19.72
C ASN A 151 -7.80 -18.41 -20.72
N LYS A 152 -6.56 -18.51 -20.23
CA LYS A 152 -5.38 -18.64 -21.07
C LYS A 152 -5.07 -20.10 -21.40
N GLU A 153 -5.91 -21.05 -20.97
CA GLU A 153 -5.81 -22.45 -21.39
C GLU A 153 -5.74 -22.56 -22.93
N GLY A 154 -4.77 -23.32 -23.42
CA GLY A 154 -4.48 -23.49 -24.83
C GLY A 154 -3.67 -22.37 -25.48
N GLN A 155 -3.49 -21.22 -24.83
CA GLN A 155 -2.61 -20.16 -25.34
C GLN A 155 -1.13 -20.59 -25.31
N PRO A 156 -0.29 -20.04 -26.20
CA PRO A 156 1.13 -20.38 -26.23
C PRO A 156 1.86 -19.89 -24.98
N LYS A 157 3.03 -20.49 -24.71
CA LYS A 157 4.00 -20.02 -23.71
C LYS A 157 4.24 -18.50 -23.89
N PRO A 158 4.07 -17.68 -22.84
CA PRO A 158 4.28 -16.25 -22.96
C PRO A 158 5.76 -15.93 -23.17
N SER A 159 6.04 -14.99 -24.08
CA SER A 159 7.37 -14.42 -24.26
C SER A 159 7.79 -13.60 -23.02
N SER A 160 9.08 -13.61 -22.69
CA SER A 160 9.63 -12.77 -21.61
C SER A 160 9.42 -11.27 -21.85
N SER A 161 9.23 -10.86 -23.12
CA SER A 161 8.95 -9.46 -23.48
C SER A 161 7.60 -8.93 -23.00
N TYR A 162 6.66 -9.79 -22.57
CA TYR A 162 5.39 -9.38 -21.98
C TYR A 162 5.51 -8.92 -20.52
N TYR A 163 6.64 -9.18 -19.89
CA TYR A 163 6.86 -8.90 -18.47
C TYR A 163 7.71 -7.65 -18.31
N SER A 164 7.34 -6.81 -17.34
CA SER A 164 8.06 -5.58 -17.03
C SER A 164 9.44 -5.84 -16.45
N LYS A 165 9.65 -6.99 -15.82
CA LYS A 165 10.93 -7.44 -15.28
C LYS A 165 11.26 -8.84 -15.76
N VAL A 166 12.49 -9.04 -16.22
CA VAL A 166 13.06 -10.37 -16.46
C VAL A 166 14.18 -10.59 -15.45
N GLU A 167 14.02 -11.61 -14.62
CA GLU A 167 15.05 -12.04 -13.69
C GLU A 167 15.87 -13.15 -14.35
N THR A 168 17.14 -12.84 -14.60
CA THR A 168 18.07 -13.71 -15.34
C THR A 168 18.99 -14.49 -14.42
N ASN A 169 19.05 -14.13 -13.13
CA ASN A 169 19.83 -14.85 -12.13
C ASN A 169 18.94 -15.78 -11.30
N PRO A 170 19.49 -16.88 -10.76
CA PRO A 170 18.76 -17.66 -9.77
C PRO A 170 18.40 -16.80 -8.56
N VAL A 171 17.17 -16.93 -8.08
CA VAL A 171 16.73 -16.27 -6.85
C VAL A 171 16.81 -17.31 -5.74
N ASN A 172 17.79 -17.18 -4.86
CA ASN A 172 17.88 -18.02 -3.66
C ASN A 172 17.59 -17.16 -2.42
N HIS A 173 16.33 -17.16 -1.99
CA HIS A 173 15.86 -16.40 -0.85
C HIS A 173 15.91 -17.27 0.41
N ASP A 174 17.13 -17.49 0.89
CA ASP A 174 17.43 -18.37 2.02
C ASP A 174 17.77 -17.58 3.30
N THR A 175 18.11 -18.31 4.36
CA THR A 175 18.62 -17.72 5.61
C THR A 175 20.12 -17.40 5.56
N SER A 176 20.81 -17.77 4.47
CA SER A 176 22.27 -17.70 4.33
C SER A 176 22.72 -16.42 3.63
N LYS A 177 22.59 -15.30 4.36
CA LYS A 177 23.30 -14.01 4.15
C LYS A 177 23.03 -13.19 2.86
N THR A 178 22.56 -13.76 1.76
CA THR A 178 22.41 -13.02 0.47
C THR A 178 21.24 -12.03 0.52
N TYR A 179 20.16 -12.37 1.21
CA TYR A 179 19.00 -11.50 1.41
C TYR A 179 18.71 -11.33 2.91
N LYS A 180 19.01 -10.15 3.45
CA LYS A 180 18.70 -9.83 4.85
C LYS A 180 17.19 -9.70 5.08
N ALA A 181 16.46 -9.17 4.09
CA ALA A 181 15.03 -8.91 4.19
C ALA A 181 14.24 -10.21 4.34
N LYS A 182 13.21 -10.21 5.20
CA LYS A 182 12.28 -11.36 5.33
C LYS A 182 11.42 -11.53 4.08
N THR A 183 11.11 -10.42 3.43
CA THR A 183 10.28 -10.35 2.23
C THR A 183 11.09 -9.82 1.06
N LEU A 184 11.00 -10.50 -0.08
CA LEU A 184 11.48 -10.03 -1.38
C LEU A 184 10.27 -9.62 -2.22
N THR A 185 10.25 -8.37 -2.71
CA THR A 185 9.09 -7.83 -3.45
C THR A 185 9.49 -7.39 -4.84
N TYR A 186 8.75 -7.86 -5.84
CA TYR A 186 8.81 -7.39 -7.22
C TYR A 186 7.58 -6.50 -7.49
N PRO A 187 7.76 -5.21 -7.82
CA PRO A 187 6.67 -4.25 -7.90
C PRO A 187 5.80 -4.37 -9.17
N SER A 188 6.13 -5.30 -10.07
CA SER A 188 5.46 -5.47 -11.36
C SER A 188 5.57 -6.91 -11.87
N SER A 189 4.92 -7.19 -13.00
CA SER A 189 4.95 -8.51 -13.65
C SER A 189 6.38 -8.96 -13.92
N THR A 190 6.73 -10.17 -13.47
CA THR A 190 8.11 -10.67 -13.45
C THR A 190 8.24 -12.06 -14.07
N TYR A 191 9.19 -12.19 -15.01
CA TYR A 191 9.59 -13.45 -15.64
C TYR A 191 10.87 -13.99 -15.01
N PHE A 192 10.79 -15.08 -14.27
CA PHE A 192 11.95 -15.76 -13.68
C PHE A 192 12.50 -16.80 -14.64
N ASN A 193 13.58 -16.45 -15.34
CA ASN A 193 14.20 -17.34 -16.33
C ASN A 193 15.05 -18.45 -15.68
N LYS A 194 15.45 -18.25 -14.41
CA LYS A 194 16.23 -19.19 -13.61
C LYS A 194 15.42 -19.69 -12.40
N PRO A 195 15.89 -20.75 -11.72
CA PRO A 195 15.18 -21.29 -10.56
C PRO A 195 15.01 -20.25 -9.45
N VAL A 196 13.84 -20.29 -8.82
CA VAL A 196 13.51 -19.53 -7.61
C VAL A 196 13.38 -20.53 -6.47
N ILE A 197 14.21 -20.36 -5.45
CA ILE A 197 14.24 -21.17 -4.23
C ILE A 197 13.95 -20.23 -3.07
N ILE A 198 12.93 -20.57 -2.27
CA ILE A 198 12.56 -19.82 -1.06
C ILE A 198 12.61 -20.79 0.11
N GLU A 199 13.39 -20.47 1.14
CA GLU A 199 13.63 -21.36 2.27
C GLU A 199 13.31 -20.69 3.62
N GLY A 200 12.98 -21.50 4.61
CA GLY A 200 12.72 -21.02 5.98
C GLY A 200 11.39 -20.28 6.09
N SER A 201 11.35 -19.16 6.83
CA SER A 201 10.14 -18.34 7.01
C SER A 201 10.19 -17.04 6.19
N ARG A 202 10.58 -17.18 4.92
CA ARG A 202 10.79 -16.07 3.97
C ARG A 202 9.62 -15.95 3.01
N ASN A 203 9.41 -14.73 2.52
CA ASN A 203 8.26 -14.37 1.68
C ASN A 203 8.73 -13.80 0.34
N LEU A 204 8.10 -14.21 -0.77
CA LEU A 204 8.24 -13.58 -2.08
C LEU A 204 6.89 -12.97 -2.49
N THR A 205 6.90 -11.71 -2.90
CA THR A 205 5.71 -11.02 -3.40
C THR A 205 5.95 -10.52 -4.81
N VAL A 206 5.02 -10.79 -5.74
CA VAL A 206 5.03 -10.26 -7.11
C VAL A 206 3.72 -9.51 -7.37
N ASN A 207 3.82 -8.20 -7.58
CA ASN A 207 2.68 -7.31 -7.84
C ASN A 207 2.34 -7.29 -9.33
N GLY A 208 2.00 -8.46 -9.89
CA GLY A 208 1.63 -8.62 -11.30
C GLY A 208 1.62 -10.09 -11.73
N ASP A 209 1.57 -10.30 -13.05
CA ASP A 209 1.69 -11.63 -13.65
C ASP A 209 3.11 -12.17 -13.48
N THR A 210 3.25 -13.48 -13.32
CA THR A 210 4.57 -14.08 -13.16
C THR A 210 4.73 -15.39 -13.91
N TYR A 211 5.96 -15.62 -14.36
CA TYR A 211 6.40 -16.86 -14.99
C TYR A 211 7.55 -17.46 -14.20
N PHE A 212 7.45 -18.73 -13.82
CA PHE A 212 8.52 -19.49 -13.19
C PHE A 212 9.01 -20.61 -14.09
N THR A 213 10.30 -20.57 -14.44
CA THR A 213 10.96 -21.76 -15.01
C THR A 213 11.00 -22.89 -13.97
N ASN A 214 11.35 -22.58 -12.72
CA ASN A 214 11.31 -23.53 -11.59
C ASN A 214 11.03 -22.76 -10.31
N LEU A 215 10.14 -23.29 -9.47
CA LEU A 215 9.86 -22.76 -8.14
C LEU A 215 10.00 -23.86 -7.10
N SER A 216 10.80 -23.61 -6.07
CA SER A 216 10.97 -24.48 -4.90
C SER A 216 10.66 -23.72 -3.62
N LEU A 217 9.73 -24.25 -2.83
CA LEU A 217 9.38 -23.72 -1.51
C LEU A 217 9.79 -24.74 -0.45
N GLN A 218 10.60 -24.31 0.51
CA GLN A 218 11.12 -25.16 1.57
C GLN A 218 10.81 -24.59 2.95
N GLY A 219 10.34 -25.43 3.87
CA GLY A 219 10.03 -25.05 5.25
C GLY A 219 8.69 -24.32 5.38
N ALA A 220 8.74 -23.08 5.88
CA ALA A 220 7.59 -22.20 6.10
C ALA A 220 7.56 -21.02 5.10
N ALA A 221 8.09 -21.25 3.90
CA ALA A 221 8.22 -20.25 2.87
C ALA A 221 6.84 -19.83 2.35
N SER A 222 6.68 -18.55 2.01
CA SER A 222 5.45 -18.08 1.40
C SER A 222 5.68 -17.32 0.09
N ILE A 223 4.71 -17.44 -0.80
CA ILE A 223 4.68 -16.71 -2.06
C ILE A 223 3.31 -16.06 -2.25
N THR A 224 3.31 -14.79 -2.65
CA THR A 224 2.12 -14.00 -2.97
C THR A 224 2.24 -13.43 -4.38
N ILE A 225 1.27 -13.74 -5.24
CA ILE A 225 1.22 -13.31 -6.63
C ILE A 225 -0.12 -12.63 -6.86
N VAL A 226 -0.07 -11.37 -7.27
CA VAL A 226 -1.29 -10.57 -7.48
C VAL A 226 -1.96 -10.87 -8.83
N GLY A 227 -1.18 -11.21 -9.85
CA GLY A 227 -1.69 -11.57 -11.18
C GLY A 227 -1.76 -13.08 -11.43
N ASP A 228 -1.69 -13.45 -12.71
CA ASP A 228 -1.62 -14.85 -13.13
C ASP A 228 -0.24 -15.45 -12.81
N ALA A 229 -0.22 -16.73 -12.42
CA ALA A 229 1.01 -17.48 -12.18
C ALA A 229 1.16 -18.59 -13.23
N ILE A 230 2.28 -18.58 -13.96
CA ILE A 230 2.58 -19.56 -15.01
C ILE A 230 3.81 -20.35 -14.59
N PHE A 231 3.68 -21.68 -14.52
CA PHE A 231 4.74 -22.58 -14.10
C PHE A 231 5.19 -23.46 -15.27
N GLU A 232 6.48 -23.47 -15.56
CA GLU A 232 7.02 -24.39 -16.57
C GLU A 232 7.04 -25.84 -16.06
N ASN A 233 7.34 -26.02 -14.77
CA ASN A 233 7.41 -27.32 -14.11
C ASN A 233 6.56 -27.29 -12.83
N ASP A 234 6.29 -28.46 -12.25
CA ASP A 234 5.59 -28.50 -10.95
C ASP A 234 6.36 -27.75 -9.87
N ILE A 235 5.63 -27.18 -8.93
CA ILE A 235 6.22 -26.52 -7.77
C ILE A 235 6.86 -27.60 -6.90
N ALA A 236 8.16 -27.48 -6.64
CA ALA A 236 8.86 -28.35 -5.70
C ALA A 236 8.54 -27.90 -4.27
N LEU A 237 7.94 -28.77 -3.48
CA LEU A 237 7.47 -28.46 -2.13
C LEU A 237 8.17 -29.37 -1.12
N THR A 238 8.99 -28.78 -0.25
CA THR A 238 9.72 -29.52 0.78
C THR A 238 9.33 -29.02 2.17
N GLY A 239 8.58 -29.83 2.92
CA GLY A 239 8.06 -29.49 4.25
C GLY A 239 6.57 -29.18 4.25
N ASN A 240 6.01 -28.92 5.44
CA ASN A 240 4.56 -28.95 5.66
C ASN A 240 3.93 -27.57 5.90
N ALA A 241 4.72 -26.49 5.93
CA ALA A 241 4.26 -25.17 6.41
C ALA A 241 4.34 -24.05 5.35
N TYR A 242 4.43 -24.39 4.08
CA TYR A 242 4.48 -23.40 3.01
C TYR A 242 3.10 -22.77 2.75
N SER A 243 3.09 -21.55 2.21
CA SER A 243 1.87 -20.85 1.83
C SER A 243 1.98 -20.29 0.42
N ILE A 244 1.06 -20.69 -0.47
CA ILE A 244 0.97 -20.16 -1.82
C ILE A 244 -0.28 -19.30 -1.89
N CYS A 245 -0.16 -18.05 -2.32
CA CYS A 245 -1.28 -17.15 -2.54
C CYS A 245 -1.20 -16.62 -3.97
N VAL A 246 -2.13 -17.03 -4.82
CA VAL A 246 -2.27 -16.49 -6.19
C VAL A 246 -3.67 -15.92 -6.34
N TYR A 247 -3.75 -14.61 -6.57
CA TYR A 247 -5.01 -13.91 -6.79
C TYR A 247 -5.51 -14.05 -8.24
N GLY A 248 -4.62 -14.25 -9.23
CA GLY A 248 -5.02 -14.57 -10.60
C GLY A 248 -5.26 -16.06 -10.85
N ASN A 249 -5.24 -16.46 -12.12
CA ASN A 249 -5.25 -17.86 -12.51
C ASN A 249 -3.86 -18.48 -12.43
N SER A 250 -3.83 -19.78 -12.16
CA SER A 250 -2.60 -20.58 -12.19
C SER A 250 -2.61 -21.50 -13.40
N TYR A 251 -1.53 -21.46 -14.16
CA TYR A 251 -1.34 -22.29 -15.35
C TYR A 251 -0.01 -23.04 -15.24
N LYS A 252 0.05 -24.19 -15.88
CA LYS A 252 1.28 -24.92 -16.11
C LYS A 252 1.48 -25.06 -17.60
N LEU A 253 2.73 -25.15 -18.06
CA LEU A 253 2.96 -25.57 -19.43
C LEU A 253 2.63 -27.05 -19.60
N ASP A 254 2.07 -27.39 -20.76
CA ASP A 254 1.81 -28.77 -21.16
C ASP A 254 3.11 -29.58 -21.27
N SER A 255 3.00 -30.89 -21.52
CA SER A 255 4.17 -31.77 -21.64
C SER A 255 5.15 -31.35 -22.74
N THR A 256 4.67 -30.64 -23.77
CA THR A 256 5.50 -30.11 -24.87
C THR A 256 6.15 -28.76 -24.54
N LYS A 257 5.78 -28.14 -23.41
CA LYS A 257 6.20 -26.81 -22.98
C LYS A 257 5.80 -25.67 -23.93
N THR A 258 4.76 -25.88 -24.73
CA THR A 258 4.33 -24.92 -25.76
C THR A 258 3.02 -24.22 -25.41
N LYS A 259 2.13 -24.86 -24.64
CA LYS A 259 0.79 -24.34 -24.35
C LYS A 259 0.50 -24.35 -22.87
N LEU A 260 -0.37 -23.44 -22.45
CA LEU A 260 -0.86 -23.34 -21.09
C LEU A 260 -2.00 -24.33 -20.83
N ILE A 261 -1.96 -25.00 -19.69
CA ILE A 261 -3.04 -25.82 -19.13
C ILE A 261 -3.36 -25.32 -17.73
N ALA A 262 -4.60 -25.48 -17.27
CA ALA A 262 -4.99 -25.11 -15.91
C ALA A 262 -4.13 -25.87 -14.89
N TYR A 263 -3.66 -25.16 -13.86
CA TYR A 263 -2.85 -25.76 -12.81
C TYR A 263 -3.51 -25.54 -11.45
N PRO A 264 -4.20 -26.57 -10.90
CA PRO A 264 -4.75 -26.48 -9.56
C PRO A 264 -3.60 -26.49 -8.55
N LEU A 265 -3.39 -25.35 -7.89
CA LEU A 265 -2.35 -25.22 -6.88
C LEU A 265 -2.63 -26.14 -5.69
N PRO A 266 -1.61 -26.82 -5.14
CA PRO A 266 -1.79 -27.81 -4.09
C PRO A 266 -2.31 -27.24 -2.76
N ASN A 267 -2.18 -25.93 -2.53
CA ASN A 267 -2.74 -25.24 -1.36
C ASN A 267 -2.80 -23.71 -1.58
N ASN A 268 -3.70 -23.22 -2.44
CA ASN A 268 -3.87 -21.77 -2.61
C ASN A 268 -4.59 -21.18 -1.39
N SER A 269 -3.81 -20.50 -0.54
CA SER A 269 -4.26 -19.84 0.68
C SER A 269 -5.16 -18.62 0.45
N CYS A 270 -5.17 -18.09 -0.77
CA CYS A 270 -5.99 -16.95 -1.14
C CYS A 270 -7.26 -17.41 -1.86
N ALA A 271 -8.39 -16.80 -1.52
CA ALA A 271 -9.65 -17.04 -2.21
C ALA A 271 -9.46 -16.67 -3.69
N LYS A 272 -9.64 -17.65 -4.57
CA LYS A 272 -9.60 -17.40 -6.01
C LYS A 272 -10.79 -16.49 -6.35
N PRO A 273 -10.57 -15.25 -6.81
CA PRO A 273 -11.66 -14.44 -7.32
C PRO A 273 -12.24 -15.12 -8.56
N ALA A 274 -13.57 -15.18 -8.68
CA ALA A 274 -14.22 -15.73 -9.85
C ALA A 274 -13.85 -14.92 -11.12
N ASN A 275 -13.97 -15.55 -12.30
CA ASN A 275 -13.73 -14.86 -13.57
C ASN A 275 -14.63 -13.62 -13.66
N ASN A 276 -14.06 -12.48 -14.10
CA ASN A 276 -14.69 -11.15 -14.18
C ASN A 276 -14.85 -10.36 -12.88
N GLU A 277 -14.45 -10.87 -11.71
CA GLU A 277 -14.50 -10.09 -10.47
C GLU A 277 -13.55 -8.89 -10.48
N TRP A 278 -13.91 -7.84 -9.77
CA TRP A 278 -13.04 -6.68 -9.58
C TRP A 278 -12.19 -6.85 -8.32
N ILE A 279 -10.89 -6.64 -8.43
CA ILE A 279 -9.92 -6.85 -7.35
C ILE A 279 -9.23 -5.53 -7.03
N PHE A 280 -8.98 -5.28 -5.76
CA PHE A 280 -8.15 -4.17 -5.30
C PHE A 280 -6.92 -4.73 -4.60
N ASP A 281 -5.74 -4.30 -5.03
CA ASP A 281 -4.47 -4.59 -4.34
C ASP A 281 -4.10 -3.41 -3.45
N PRO A 282 -4.15 -3.56 -2.12
CA PRO A 282 -3.66 -2.58 -1.14
C PRO A 282 -2.27 -2.01 -1.41
N ASN A 283 -1.36 -2.83 -1.96
CA ASN A 283 0.07 -2.51 -2.02
C ASN A 283 0.47 -1.77 -3.30
N SER A 284 -0.27 -1.95 -4.38
CA SER A 284 -0.01 -1.30 -5.68
C SER A 284 -1.14 -0.37 -6.13
N GLY A 285 -2.34 -0.54 -5.56
CA GLY A 285 -3.55 0.21 -5.93
C GLY A 285 -3.65 1.57 -5.25
N THR A 286 -2.91 1.83 -4.17
CA THR A 286 -2.97 3.08 -3.41
C THR A 286 -1.90 4.07 -3.85
N LYS A 287 -2.31 5.26 -4.30
CA LYS A 287 -1.42 6.40 -4.54
C LYS A 287 -1.90 7.59 -3.73
N VAL A 288 -0.95 8.28 -3.09
CA VAL A 288 -1.23 9.39 -2.19
C VAL A 288 -0.50 10.64 -2.69
N LYS A 289 -1.20 11.78 -2.67
CA LYS A 289 -0.63 13.09 -2.96
C LYS A 289 -0.87 14.02 -1.76
N TYR A 290 0.22 14.61 -1.29
CA TYR A 290 0.26 15.64 -0.25
C TYR A 290 0.11 17.02 -0.87
#